data_AF-A5N707-F1
#
_entry.id   AF-A5N707-F1
#
_cell.length_a   1.000
_cell.length_b   1.000
_cell.length_c   1.000
_cell.angle_alpha   90.00
_cell.angle_beta   90.00
_cell.angle_gamma   90.00
#
_symmetry.space_group_name_H-M   'P 1'
#
loop_
_entity.id
_entity.type
_entity.pdbx_description
1 polymer ?
#
loop_
_entity_poly.entity_id
_entity_poly.type
_entity_poly.pdbx_seq_one_letter_code
_entity_poly.pdbx_strand_id
1 'polypeptide(L)'
;MRVNIKSPEVEIRERRLGSITGFYGSASELCNKSKSGKLCDRMHSFSQCLGCSSGNALCQLALILDAVVINHAPLGCSADFSDFNFINRVER
;
A
#
# COMPACT_ATOMS: atom_id res chain seq x y z
N MET A 1 -4.11 24.74 -8.31
CA MET A 1 -4.33 23.51 -7.51
C MET A 1 -3.97 23.83 -6.06
N ARG A 2 -4.87 23.63 -5.09
CA ARG A 2 -4.63 24.02 -3.68
C ARG A 2 -4.26 22.76 -2.90
N VAL A 3 -3.02 22.67 -2.41
CA VAL A 3 -2.54 21.52 -1.62
C VAL A 3 -3.03 21.65 -0.18
N ASN A 4 -3.63 20.58 0.37
CA ASN A 4 -4.06 20.55 1.77
C ASN A 4 -2.89 20.21 2.68
N ILE A 5 -2.27 21.23 3.27
CA ILE A 5 -1.16 21.09 4.22
C ILE A 5 -1.59 20.75 5.66
N LYS A 6 -2.90 20.65 5.93
CA LYS A 6 -3.42 20.28 7.26
C LYS A 6 -3.51 18.77 7.46
N SER A 7 -3.54 17.99 6.38
CA SER A 7 -3.53 16.53 6.45
C SER A 7 -2.10 16.02 6.54
N PRO A 8 -1.76 15.15 7.50
CA PRO A 8 -0.41 14.58 7.59
C PRO A 8 -0.11 13.60 6.45
N GLU A 9 -1.14 13.07 5.79
CA GLU A 9 -1.03 12.13 4.69
C GLU A 9 -2.04 12.41 3.57
N VAL A 10 -1.74 11.92 2.37
CA VAL A 10 -2.65 11.99 1.22
C VAL A 10 -3.72 10.92 1.39
N GLU A 11 -4.94 11.22 0.96
CA GLU A 11 -5.98 10.21 0.90
C GLU A 11 -5.55 9.01 0.03
N ILE A 12 -5.77 7.80 0.53
CA ILE A 12 -5.51 6.55 -0.20
C ILE A 12 -6.26 6.60 -1.54
N ARG A 13 -5.56 6.21 -2.61
CA ARG A 13 -6.04 6.30 -3.99
C ARG A 13 -7.40 5.63 -4.16
N GLU A 14 -7.56 4.43 -3.62
CA GLU A 14 -8.76 3.60 -3.73
C GLU A 14 -9.97 4.31 -3.14
N ARG A 15 -9.82 4.95 -1.98
CA ARG A 15 -10.91 5.73 -1.36
C ARG A 15 -11.30 6.93 -2.20
N ARG A 16 -10.32 7.67 -2.73
CA ARG A 16 -10.54 8.83 -3.60
C ARG A 16 -11.21 8.47 -4.93
N LEU A 17 -10.91 7.30 -5.48
CA LEU A 17 -11.54 6.79 -6.71
C LEU A 17 -12.92 6.15 -6.46
N GLY A 18 -13.32 5.98 -5.20
CA GLY A 18 -14.52 5.21 -4.86
C GLY A 18 -14.39 3.73 -5.22
N SER A 19 -13.16 3.21 -5.25
CA SER A 19 -12.88 1.81 -5.55
C SER A 19 -13.48 0.90 -4.48
N ILE A 20 -13.99 -0.24 -4.92
CA ILE A 20 -14.46 -1.30 -4.03
C ILE A 20 -13.29 -2.25 -3.83
N THR A 21 -12.71 -2.19 -2.63
CA THR A 21 -11.52 -2.95 -2.22
C THR A 21 -11.88 -4.19 -1.41
N GLY A 22 -13.10 -4.23 -0.86
CA GLY A 22 -13.60 -5.32 -0.05
C GLY A 22 -14.99 -5.81 -0.45
N PHE A 23 -15.14 -7.13 -0.59
CA PHE A 23 -16.44 -7.77 -0.73
C PHE A 23 -16.51 -9.04 0.11
N TYR A 24 -17.64 -9.23 0.80
CA TYR A 24 -17.94 -10.44 1.56
C TYR A 24 -19.20 -11.10 0.98
N GLY A 25 -19.06 -12.35 0.53
CA GLY A 25 -20.12 -13.14 -0.07
C GLY A 25 -19.58 -14.09 -1.14
N SER A 26 -20.49 -14.78 -1.81
CA SER A 26 -20.16 -15.66 -2.93
C SER A 26 -19.84 -14.88 -4.21
N ALA A 27 -19.11 -15.51 -5.14
CA ALA A 27 -18.86 -14.94 -6.47
C ALA A 27 -20.16 -14.63 -7.24
N SER A 28 -21.21 -15.45 -7.05
CA SER A 28 -22.52 -15.21 -7.65
C SER A 28 -23.16 -13.91 -7.12
N GLU A 29 -23.11 -13.69 -5.81
CA GLU A 29 -23.61 -12.46 -5.20
C GLU A 29 -22.81 -11.22 -5.65
N LEU A 30 -21.49 -11.34 -5.79
CA LEU A 30 -20.63 -10.28 -6.34
C LEU A 30 -21.09 -9.89 -7.75
N CYS A 31 -21.24 -10.87 -8.64
CA CYS A 31 -21.70 -10.65 -10.01
C CYS A 31 -23.09 -9.99 -10.06
N ASN A 32 -24.02 -10.41 -9.21
CA ASN A 32 -25.37 -9.84 -9.16
C ASN A 32 -25.38 -8.41 -8.61
N LYS A 33 -24.59 -8.13 -7.57
CA LYS A 33 -24.49 -6.78 -6.97
C LYS A 33 -23.75 -5.79 -7.87
N SER A 34 -22.72 -6.25 -8.58
CA SER A 34 -22.02 -5.45 -9.59
C SER A 34 -22.98 -4.99 -10.70
N LYS A 35 -23.77 -5.91 -11.26
CA LYS A 35 -24.75 -5.59 -12.32
C LYS A 35 -25.87 -4.65 -11.87
N SER A 36 -26.25 -4.70 -10.59
CA SER A 36 -27.31 -3.85 -10.04
C SER A 36 -26.83 -2.48 -9.55
N GLY A 37 -25.53 -2.19 -9.62
CA GLY A 37 -24.96 -0.94 -9.10
C GLY A 37 -25.05 -0.80 -7.58
N LYS A 38 -25.31 -1.90 -6.87
CA LYS A 38 -25.48 -1.94 -5.40
C LYS A 38 -24.24 -2.48 -4.69
N LEU A 39 -23.12 -2.60 -5.40
CA LEU A 39 -21.88 -3.02 -4.80
C LEU A 39 -21.34 -1.86 -3.95
N CYS A 40 -21.17 -2.11 -2.65
CA CYS A 40 -20.59 -1.15 -1.72
C CYS A 40 -19.29 -1.72 -1.18
N ASP A 41 -18.32 -0.84 -0.98
CA ASP A 41 -17.08 -1.19 -0.31
C ASP A 41 -17.40 -1.63 1.12
N ARG A 42 -16.84 -2.76 1.53
CA ARG A 42 -16.92 -3.21 2.92
C ARG A 42 -15.58 -3.01 3.58
N MET A 43 -15.62 -2.35 4.74
CA MET A 43 -14.47 -2.32 5.63
C MET A 43 -14.12 -3.76 6.02
N HIS A 44 -12.98 -4.24 5.52
CA HIS A 44 -12.29 -5.32 6.18
C HIS A 44 -11.64 -4.75 7.45
N SER A 45 -11.59 -5.54 8.52
CA SER A 45 -10.55 -5.35 9.52
C SER A 45 -9.24 -5.62 8.79
N PHE A 46 -8.59 -4.58 8.28
CA PHE A 46 -7.32 -4.74 7.58
C PHE A 46 -6.36 -5.44 8.54
N SER A 47 -6.03 -6.69 8.24
CA SER A 47 -4.78 -7.25 8.73
C SER A 47 -3.71 -6.48 8.00
N GLN A 48 -2.88 -5.73 8.72
CA GLN A 48 -1.70 -5.06 8.19
C GLN A 48 -0.72 -6.12 7.70
N CYS A 49 -0.98 -6.72 6.55
CA CYS A 49 -0.14 -7.77 5.99
C CYS A 49 0.08 -7.43 4.53
N LEU A 50 1.09 -6.60 4.29
CA LEU A 50 2.03 -6.64 3.16
C LEU A 50 3.01 -5.45 3.19
N GLY A 51 2.79 -4.43 4.04
CA GLY A 51 3.72 -3.33 4.27
C GLY A 51 3.01 -1.98 4.32
N CYS A 52 3.53 -1.03 5.11
CA CYS A 52 3.05 0.35 5.08
C CYS A 52 3.57 1.09 3.83
N SER A 53 2.97 2.22 3.48
CA SER A 53 3.41 3.04 2.33
C SER A 53 4.89 3.43 2.42
N SER A 54 5.38 3.74 3.62
CA SER A 54 6.79 4.04 3.88
C SER A 54 7.70 2.83 3.58
N GLY A 55 7.33 1.64 4.07
CA GLY A 55 8.06 0.40 3.81
C GLY A 55 8.10 0.05 2.31
N ASN A 56 6.98 0.23 1.61
CA ASN A 56 6.91 -0.02 0.16
C ASN A 56 7.76 0.96 -0.65
N ALA A 57 7.70 2.26 -0.32
CA ALA A 57 8.52 3.28 -0.97
C ALA A 57 10.01 3.00 -0.74
N LEU A 58 10.37 2.66 0.50
CA LEU A 58 11.74 2.38 0.83
C LEU A 58 12.26 1.10 0.15
N CYS A 59 11.46 0.03 0.12
CA CYS A 59 11.81 -1.19 -0.59
C CYS A 59 12.17 -0.91 -2.05
N GLN A 60 11.38 -0.06 -2.74
CA GLN A 60 11.69 0.36 -4.11
C GLN A 60 12.97 1.21 -4.20
N LEU A 61 13.17 2.15 -3.28
CA LEU A 61 14.35 3.02 -3.27
C LEU A 61 15.65 2.26 -2.96
N ALA A 62 15.58 1.21 -2.13
CA ALA A 62 16.72 0.35 -1.80
C ALA A 62 17.29 -0.40 -3.02
N LEU A 63 16.53 -0.45 -4.12
CA LEU A 63 16.95 -1.08 -5.38
C LEU A 63 17.74 -0.14 -6.30
N ILE A 64 17.82 1.15 -5.98
CA ILE A 64 18.56 2.13 -6.77
C ILE A 64 20.05 2.04 -6.39
N LEU A 65 20.88 1.62 -7.37
CA LEU A 65 22.33 1.56 -7.20
C LEU A 65 22.95 2.97 -7.19
N ASP A 66 24.14 3.08 -6.58
CA ASP A 66 24.91 4.33 -6.47
C ASP A 66 24.16 5.50 -5.81
N ALA A 67 23.17 5.18 -4.96
CA ALA A 67 22.39 6.15 -4.20
C ALA A 67 22.41 5.83 -2.69
N VAL A 68 22.33 6.88 -1.88
CA VAL A 68 22.13 6.76 -0.43
C VAL A 68 20.69 7.15 -0.11
N VAL A 69 19.96 6.23 0.53
CA VAL A 69 18.57 6.45 0.97
C VAL A 69 18.53 6.66 2.47
N ILE A 70 18.04 7.82 2.92
CA ILE A 70 17.87 8.16 4.34
C ILE A 70 16.41 8.00 4.73
N ASN A 71 16.09 6.98 5.53
CA ASN A 71 14.75 6.80 6.09
C ASN A 71 14.59 7.64 7.37
N HIS A 72 13.90 8.78 7.28
CA HIS A 72 13.63 9.63 8.44
C HIS A 72 12.43 9.12 9.24
N ALA A 73 12.65 8.12 10.08
CA ALA A 73 11.63 7.47 10.91
C ALA A 73 12.27 6.87 12.19
N PRO A 74 11.47 6.42 13.19
CA PRO A 74 12.00 5.64 14.31
C PRO A 74 12.70 4.35 13.85
N LEU A 75 13.64 3.85 14.65
CA LEU A 75 14.48 2.69 14.32
C LEU A 75 13.68 1.41 14.00
N GLY A 76 12.47 1.27 14.52
CA GLY A 76 11.59 0.13 14.19
C GLY A 76 11.18 0.09 12.72
N CYS A 77 11.10 1.24 12.03
CA CYS A 77 10.81 1.30 10.60
C CYS A 77 11.98 0.79 9.73
N SER A 78 13.14 0.48 10.33
CA SER A 78 14.30 -0.06 9.62
C SER A 78 14.69 -1.50 9.91
N ALA A 79 13.87 -2.21 10.68
CA ALA A 79 14.14 -3.60 11.03
C ALA A 79 14.30 -4.51 9.79
N ASP A 80 13.53 -4.25 8.73
CA ASP A 80 13.45 -5.13 7.55
C ASP A 80 14.40 -4.71 6.40
N PHE A 81 15.29 -3.73 6.63
CA PHE A 81 16.13 -3.16 5.56
C PHE A 81 17.06 -4.18 4.92
N SER A 82 17.58 -5.12 5.72
CA SER A 82 18.44 -6.18 5.22
C SER A 82 17.76 -6.96 4.10
N ASP A 83 16.45 -7.11 4.19
CA ASP A 83 15.69 -8.03 3.35
C ASP A 83 15.35 -7.39 2.00
N PHE A 84 15.30 -6.05 1.92
CA PHE A 84 14.97 -5.32 0.69
C PHE A 84 16.02 -5.43 -0.41
N ASN A 85 17.25 -5.83 -0.10
CA ASN A 85 18.28 -6.06 -1.11
C ASN A 85 18.15 -7.42 -1.83
N PHE A 86 16.93 -7.94 -2.00
CA PHE A 86 16.70 -9.28 -2.54
C PHE A 86 17.06 -9.43 -4.02
N ILE A 87 17.01 -8.35 -4.82
CA ILE A 87 17.39 -8.41 -6.24
C ILE A 87 18.91 -8.40 -6.46
N ASN A 88 19.69 -7.68 -5.62
CA ASN A 88 21.14 -7.59 -5.80
C ASN A 88 21.92 -8.65 -5.00
N ARG A 89 21.21 -9.49 -4.22
CA ARG A 89 21.79 -10.63 -3.48
C ARG A 89 21.87 -11.91 -4.31
N VAL A 90 21.37 -11.93 -5.55
CA VAL A 90 21.56 -13.09 -6.44
C VAL A 90 23.01 -13.06 -6.91
N GLU A 91 23.82 -13.99 -6.38
CA GLU A 91 25.26 -14.08 -6.66
C GLU A 91 25.57 -14.13 -8.17
N ARG A 92 26.71 -13.53 -8.53
CA ARG A 92 27.43 -13.87 -9.77
C ARG A 92 28.26 -15.12 -9.53
#